data_AF-A0A820LPC6-F1
#
_entry.id   AF-A0A820LPC6-F1
#
_cell.length_a   1.000
_cell.length_b   1.000
_cell.length_c   1.000
_cell.angle_alpha   90.00
_cell.angle_beta   90.00
_cell.angle_gamma   90.00
#
_symmetry.space_group_name_H-M   'P 1'
#
loop_
_entity.id
_entity.type
_entity.pdbx_description
1 polymer ?
#
loop_
_entity_poly.entity_id
_entity_poly.type
_entity_poly.pdbx_seq_one_letter_code
_entity_poly.pdbx_strand_id
1 'polypeptide(L)'
;QSVAKRFNFNFNLNIVRRGYYPKGGGDVRISINPIEQLTAIDLTDFGQIKRFFGRSFIAGNDSIEIANEMAETAKNLIHKYYSKDISIEIEIVKEPDNIAIGTASGIMIAVETTTGCLLAANALGKRGVSPSNVAIQATEELIKDLSHEACVDRYL
;
A
#
# COMPACT_ATOMS: atom_id res chain seq x y z
N GLN A 1 -14.04 0.52 -3.27
CA GLN A 1 -14.57 -0.49 -2.30
C GLN A 1 -13.61 -1.67 -2.30
N SER A 2 -13.23 -2.23 -1.13
CA SER A 2 -12.31 -3.40 -1.11
C SER A 2 -12.95 -4.62 -1.79
N VAL A 3 -12.13 -5.50 -2.34
CA VAL A 3 -12.59 -6.71 -3.04
C VAL A 3 -13.42 -7.60 -2.13
N ALA A 4 -13.00 -7.79 -0.88
CA ALA A 4 -13.80 -8.48 0.15
C ALA A 4 -15.25 -7.96 0.23
N LYS A 5 -15.43 -6.63 0.28
CA LYS A 5 -16.77 -6.04 0.34
C LYS A 5 -17.60 -6.28 -0.93
N ARG A 6 -16.96 -6.43 -2.09
CA ARG A 6 -17.66 -6.78 -3.35
C ARG A 6 -18.20 -8.21 -3.29
N PHE A 7 -17.48 -9.12 -2.65
CA PHE A 7 -17.93 -10.49 -2.36
C PHE A 7 -18.98 -10.58 -1.24
N ASN A 8 -19.53 -9.45 -0.76
CA ASN A 8 -20.41 -9.36 0.41
C ASN A 8 -19.73 -9.83 1.72
N PHE A 9 -18.40 -9.81 1.77
CA PHE A 9 -17.60 -10.18 2.94
C PHE A 9 -17.07 -8.93 3.65
N ASN A 10 -17.42 -8.77 4.93
CA ASN A 10 -17.00 -7.65 5.75
C ASN A 10 -16.18 -8.14 6.94
N PHE A 11 -15.05 -7.48 7.17
CA PHE A 11 -14.25 -7.64 8.38
C PHE A 11 -13.75 -6.28 8.86
N ASN A 12 -13.54 -6.19 10.17
CA ASN A 12 -12.83 -5.09 10.80
C ASN A 12 -11.42 -5.58 11.16
N LEU A 13 -10.40 -4.82 10.78
CA LEU A 13 -9.00 -5.09 11.13
C LEU A 13 -8.48 -3.87 11.89
N ASN A 14 -8.04 -4.09 13.11
CA ASN A 14 -7.43 -3.08 13.96
C ASN A 14 -5.98 -3.49 14.28
N ILE A 15 -5.03 -2.64 13.90
CA ILE A 15 -3.61 -2.82 14.24
C ILE A 15 -3.38 -2.15 15.59
N VAL A 16 -3.41 -2.95 16.65
CA VAL A 16 -3.20 -2.47 18.03
C VAL A 16 -1.73 -2.10 18.24
N ARG A 17 -0.83 -2.89 17.66
CA ARG A 17 0.62 -2.66 17.74
C ARG A 17 1.31 -3.22 16.51
N ARG A 18 2.24 -2.46 15.93
CA ARG A 18 3.12 -2.97 14.86
C ARG A 18 4.34 -3.64 15.44
N GLY A 19 4.77 -4.74 14.81
CA GLY A 19 5.98 -5.46 15.20
C GLY A 19 6.83 -5.74 13.96
N TYR A 20 8.00 -5.15 13.91
CA TYR A 20 8.92 -5.23 12.79
C TYR A 20 10.03 -6.25 13.04
N TYR A 21 10.41 -6.97 11.99
CA TYR A 21 11.54 -7.91 12.04
C TYR A 21 12.84 -7.19 12.47
N PRO A 22 13.73 -7.83 13.26
CA PRO A 22 13.62 -9.19 13.79
C PRO A 22 12.83 -9.29 15.10
N LYS A 23 12.46 -8.17 15.74
CA LYS A 23 11.85 -8.17 17.07
C LYS A 23 10.41 -8.71 17.05
N GLY A 24 9.66 -8.44 15.98
CA GLY A 24 8.25 -8.84 15.88
C GLY A 24 7.39 -8.21 17.00
N GLY A 25 6.42 -8.97 17.51
CA GLY A 25 5.56 -8.53 18.62
C GLY A 25 4.35 -7.68 18.21
N GLY A 26 3.98 -7.73 16.93
CA GLY A 26 2.76 -7.09 16.42
C GLY A 26 1.50 -7.70 17.03
N ASP A 27 0.48 -6.88 17.21
CA ASP A 27 -0.86 -7.25 17.70
C ASP A 27 -1.90 -6.69 16.71
N VAL A 28 -2.63 -7.59 16.09
CA VAL A 28 -3.71 -7.28 15.14
C VAL A 28 -4.97 -7.99 15.62
N ARG A 29 -6.04 -7.22 15.79
CA ARG A 29 -7.36 -7.74 16.11
C ARG A 29 -8.22 -7.72 14.87
N ILE A 30 -8.74 -8.88 14.49
CA ILE A 30 -9.65 -9.03 13.37
C ILE A 30 -10.99 -9.48 13.90
N SER A 31 -12.06 -8.79 13.51
CA SER A 31 -13.43 -9.17 13.78
C SER A 31 -14.15 -9.39 12.46
N ILE A 32 -14.77 -10.55 12.31
CA ILE A 32 -15.39 -10.99 11.06
C ILE A 32 -16.84 -11.31 11.35
N ASN A 33 -17.74 -10.86 10.49
CA ASN A 33 -19.12 -11.33 10.48
C ASN A 33 -19.21 -12.51 9.51
N PRO A 34 -19.43 -13.75 9.98
CA PRO A 34 -19.52 -14.90 9.10
C PRO A 34 -20.64 -14.73 8.07
N ILE A 35 -20.40 -15.23 6.87
CA ILE A 35 -21.38 -15.29 5.78
C ILE A 35 -21.51 -16.74 5.31
N GLU A 36 -22.70 -17.13 4.86
CA GLU A 36 -22.95 -18.50 4.39
C GLU A 36 -22.26 -18.79 3.05
N GLN A 37 -22.20 -17.78 2.18
CA GLN A 37 -21.60 -17.87 0.85
C GLN A 37 -21.10 -16.51 0.35
N LEU A 38 -20.07 -16.54 -0.50
CA LEU A 38 -19.57 -15.36 -1.20
C LEU A 38 -20.44 -15.03 -2.41
N THR A 39 -20.61 -13.73 -2.70
CA THR A 39 -21.28 -13.29 -3.92
C THR A 39 -20.28 -13.20 -5.07
N ALA A 40 -20.52 -13.87 -6.19
CA ALA A 40 -19.69 -13.73 -7.38
C ALA A 40 -19.63 -12.27 -7.84
N ILE A 41 -18.45 -11.82 -8.28
CA ILE A 41 -18.22 -10.45 -8.74
C ILE A 41 -17.76 -10.45 -10.19
N ASP A 42 -18.07 -9.37 -10.90
CA ASP A 42 -17.49 -9.06 -12.21
C ASP A 42 -16.50 -7.90 -12.04
N LEU A 43 -15.26 -8.16 -12.41
CA LEU A 43 -14.14 -7.21 -12.33
C LEU A 43 -13.29 -7.34 -13.59
N THR A 44 -13.94 -7.10 -14.73
CA THR A 44 -13.35 -7.24 -16.08
C THR A 44 -13.04 -5.90 -16.75
N ASP A 45 -13.56 -4.79 -16.23
CA ASP A 45 -13.33 -3.44 -16.75
C ASP A 45 -12.41 -2.65 -15.82
N PHE A 46 -11.22 -2.31 -16.31
CA PHE A 46 -10.24 -1.50 -15.60
C PHE A 46 -10.66 -0.03 -15.48
N GLY A 47 -11.35 0.50 -16.49
CA GLY A 47 -11.67 1.92 -16.60
C GLY A 47 -10.42 2.80 -16.75
N GLN A 48 -10.36 3.88 -15.97
CA GLN A 48 -9.24 4.82 -15.96
C GLN A 48 -8.72 5.01 -14.53
N ILE A 49 -7.44 5.36 -14.39
CA ILE A 49 -6.86 5.69 -13.10
C ILE A 49 -7.52 6.97 -12.56
N LYS A 50 -8.10 6.88 -11.36
CA LYS A 50 -8.74 8.00 -10.66
C LYS A 50 -7.77 8.72 -9.73
N ARG A 51 -6.97 7.97 -8.95
CA ARG A 51 -5.96 8.52 -8.05
C ARG A 51 -4.97 7.45 -7.60
N PHE A 52 -3.79 7.90 -7.19
CA PHE A 52 -2.83 7.14 -6.40
C PHE A 52 -2.92 7.59 -4.95
N PHE A 53 -2.77 6.66 -4.02
CA PHE A 53 -2.74 6.96 -2.60
C PHE A 53 -1.93 5.91 -1.86
N GLY A 54 -1.45 6.21 -0.67
CA GLY A 54 -0.64 5.26 0.06
C GLY A 54 0.00 5.83 1.29
N ARG A 55 1.00 5.12 1.78
CA ARG A 55 1.72 5.46 2.99
C ARG A 55 3.19 5.13 2.85
N SER A 56 4.04 6.09 3.15
CA SER A 56 5.47 5.96 3.33
C SER A 56 5.77 6.11 4.82
N PHE A 57 6.35 5.08 5.44
CA PHE A 57 6.47 5.03 6.90
C PHE A 57 7.87 4.67 7.38
N ILE A 58 8.15 5.09 8.61
CA ILE A 58 9.26 4.63 9.43
C ILE A 58 8.78 4.25 10.83
N ALA A 59 9.58 3.45 11.54
CA ALA A 59 9.38 3.08 12.93
C ALA A 59 10.72 3.02 13.66
N GLY A 60 10.70 3.26 14.97
CA GLY A 60 11.89 3.22 15.81
C GLY A 60 12.88 4.34 15.48
N ASN A 61 14.15 3.96 15.28
CA ASN A 61 15.26 4.91 15.21
C ASN A 61 15.53 5.46 13.80
N ASP A 62 14.79 5.03 12.79
CA ASP A 62 14.90 5.56 11.42
C ASP A 62 14.42 7.02 11.41
N SER A 63 15.08 7.88 10.63
CA SER A 63 14.69 9.28 10.54
C SER A 63 13.56 9.48 9.54
N ILE A 64 12.71 10.49 9.77
CA ILE A 64 11.51 10.73 8.97
C ILE A 64 11.84 11.10 7.51
N GLU A 65 13.04 11.58 7.26
CA GLU A 65 13.59 11.90 5.95
C GLU A 65 13.59 10.66 5.03
N ILE A 66 13.75 9.45 5.57
CA ILE A 66 13.65 8.19 4.81
C ILE A 66 12.24 8.03 4.21
N ALA A 67 11.19 8.30 4.98
CA ALA A 67 9.82 8.23 4.47
C ALA A 67 9.52 9.36 3.48
N ASN A 68 10.07 10.56 3.70
CA ASN A 68 9.97 11.67 2.74
C ASN A 68 10.62 11.29 1.40
N GLU A 69 11.84 10.78 1.42
CA GLU A 69 12.58 10.37 0.22
C GLU A 69 11.83 9.28 -0.55
N MET A 70 11.27 8.28 0.14
CA MET A 70 10.45 7.25 -0.49
C MET A 70 9.19 7.84 -1.15
N ALA A 71 8.48 8.73 -0.47
CA ALA A 71 7.25 9.33 -0.99
C ALA A 71 7.52 10.21 -2.22
N GLU A 72 8.54 11.06 -2.17
CA GLU A 72 8.91 11.93 -3.29
C GLU A 72 9.46 11.12 -4.47
N THR A 73 10.26 10.08 -4.21
CA THR A 73 10.72 9.18 -5.27
C THR A 73 9.54 8.49 -5.96
N ALA A 74 8.58 7.98 -5.21
CA ALA A 74 7.37 7.35 -5.76
C ALA A 74 6.54 8.34 -6.59
N LYS A 75 6.24 9.54 -6.07
CA LYS A 75 5.50 10.59 -6.81
C LYS A 75 6.18 10.96 -8.11
N ASN A 76 7.50 11.21 -8.07
CA ASN A 76 8.28 11.57 -9.24
C ASN A 76 8.27 10.45 -10.29
N LEU A 77 8.36 9.19 -9.84
CA LEU A 77 8.30 8.04 -10.75
C LEU A 77 6.92 7.87 -11.36
N ILE A 78 5.84 7.98 -10.59
CA ILE A 78 4.45 7.92 -11.10
C ILE A 78 4.22 9.00 -12.17
N HIS A 79 4.68 10.24 -11.93
CA HIS A 79 4.57 11.34 -12.89
C HIS A 79 5.38 11.15 -14.18
N LYS A 80 6.30 10.17 -14.26
CA LYS A 80 6.95 9.80 -15.52
C LYS A 80 6.05 8.95 -16.41
N TYR A 81 5.10 8.21 -15.84
CA TYR A 81 4.22 7.28 -16.56
C TYR A 81 2.80 7.82 -16.76
N TYR A 82 2.33 8.69 -15.86
CA TYR A 82 0.95 9.15 -15.84
C TYR A 82 0.82 10.68 -15.76
N SER A 83 -0.35 11.20 -16.16
CA SER A 83 -0.63 12.64 -16.16
C SER A 83 -0.40 13.27 -14.78
N LYS A 84 0.08 14.51 -14.77
CA LYS A 84 0.24 15.32 -13.55
C LYS A 84 -1.08 15.75 -12.92
N ASP A 85 -2.19 15.63 -13.65
CA ASP A 85 -3.52 15.96 -13.15
C ASP A 85 -4.11 14.87 -12.24
N ILE A 86 -3.51 13.66 -12.22
CA ILE A 86 -3.94 12.58 -11.34
C ILE A 86 -3.46 12.86 -9.91
N SER A 87 -4.37 12.83 -8.94
CA SER A 87 -4.03 13.01 -7.52
C SER A 87 -3.11 11.89 -7.03
N ILE A 88 -2.06 12.26 -6.28
CA ILE A 88 -1.13 11.34 -5.63
C ILE A 88 -1.01 11.71 -4.15
N GLU A 89 -1.65 10.91 -3.29
CA GLU A 89 -1.76 11.15 -1.85
C GLU A 89 -0.98 10.09 -1.06
N ILE A 90 0.33 10.31 -0.87
CA ILE A 90 1.17 9.42 -0.05
C ILE A 90 1.39 10.07 1.32
N GLU A 91 0.83 9.46 2.36
CA GLU A 91 1.00 9.91 3.74
C GLU A 91 2.42 9.57 4.24
N ILE A 92 3.10 10.54 4.84
CA ILE A 92 4.41 10.33 5.48
C ILE A 92 4.19 10.09 6.97
N VAL A 93 4.61 8.93 7.49
CA VAL A 93 4.29 8.54 8.87
C VAL A 93 5.49 8.02 9.66
N LYS A 94 5.70 8.57 10.85
CA LYS A 94 6.47 7.94 11.92
C LYS A 94 5.53 7.16 12.81
N GLU A 95 5.70 5.84 12.91
CA GLU A 95 4.96 5.06 13.89
C GLU A 95 5.30 5.53 15.31
N PRO A 96 4.30 5.73 16.19
CA PRO A 96 4.58 6.08 17.57
C PRO A 96 5.28 4.93 18.31
N ASP A 97 6.32 5.28 19.08
CA ASP A 97 7.19 4.30 19.74
C ASP A 97 6.45 3.41 20.77
N ASN A 98 5.32 3.87 21.31
CA ASN A 98 4.50 3.09 22.24
C ASN A 98 3.61 2.03 21.55
N ILE A 99 3.43 2.12 20.23
CA ILE A 99 2.60 1.19 19.43
C ILE A 99 3.36 0.56 18.26
N ALA A 100 4.68 0.66 18.24
CA ALA A 100 5.54 0.00 17.27
C ALA A 100 6.80 -0.58 17.92
N ILE A 101 7.09 -1.86 17.64
CA ILE A 101 8.28 -2.56 18.13
C ILE A 101 9.23 -2.83 16.97
N GLY A 102 10.49 -2.42 17.14
CA GLY A 102 11.53 -2.59 16.13
C GLY A 102 11.73 -1.35 15.26
N THR A 103 12.81 -1.36 14.50
CA THR A 103 13.14 -0.30 13.53
C THR A 103 12.82 -0.82 12.14
N ALA A 104 12.09 -0.03 11.36
CA ALA A 104 11.77 -0.37 9.98
C ALA A 104 11.39 0.87 9.20
N SER A 105 11.44 0.73 7.89
CA SER A 105 10.91 1.68 6.92
C SER A 105 10.22 0.91 5.79
N GLY A 106 9.32 1.59 5.08
CA GLY A 106 8.69 1.01 3.90
C GLY A 106 7.68 1.95 3.28
N ILE A 107 7.18 1.55 2.11
CA ILE A 107 6.17 2.28 1.37
C ILE A 107 5.14 1.30 0.81
N MET A 108 3.89 1.71 0.83
CA MET A 108 2.78 1.03 0.16
C MET A 108 2.04 2.07 -0.67
N ILE A 109 1.81 1.74 -1.94
CA ILE A 109 1.12 2.59 -2.90
C ILE A 109 -0.03 1.77 -3.46
N ALA A 110 -1.20 2.39 -3.50
CA ALA A 110 -2.41 1.86 -4.07
C ALA A 110 -2.93 2.80 -5.15
N VAL A 111 -3.68 2.24 -6.08
CA VAL A 111 -4.36 2.97 -7.15
C VAL A 111 -5.85 2.62 -7.12
N GLU A 112 -6.68 3.63 -7.28
CA GLU A 112 -8.12 3.48 -7.46
C GLU A 112 -8.47 3.83 -8.90
N THR A 113 -9.27 2.98 -9.56
CA THR A 113 -9.78 3.27 -10.90
C THR A 113 -11.23 3.75 -10.87
N THR A 114 -11.73 4.28 -11.99
CA THR A 114 -13.11 4.76 -12.15
C THR A 114 -14.16 3.65 -12.00
N THR A 115 -13.81 2.40 -12.33
CA THR A 115 -14.65 1.21 -12.12
C THR A 115 -14.50 0.62 -10.70
N GLY A 116 -13.63 1.24 -9.90
CA GLY A 116 -13.36 0.91 -8.51
C GLY A 116 -12.44 -0.29 -8.33
N CYS A 117 -11.61 -0.62 -9.33
CA CYS A 117 -10.49 -1.53 -9.13
C CYS A 117 -9.53 -0.91 -8.11
N LEU A 118 -8.95 -1.77 -7.27
CA LEU A 118 -7.97 -1.39 -6.25
C LEU A 118 -6.78 -2.32 -6.40
N LEU A 119 -5.65 -1.77 -6.82
CA LEU A 119 -4.39 -2.47 -6.93
C LEU A 119 -3.39 -1.81 -6.00
N ALA A 120 -2.50 -2.60 -5.40
CA ALA A 120 -1.45 -2.06 -4.55
C ALA A 120 -0.13 -2.81 -4.71
N ALA A 121 0.96 -2.10 -4.43
CA ALA A 121 2.28 -2.67 -4.28
C ALA A 121 2.96 -2.08 -3.06
N ASN A 122 3.95 -2.79 -2.51
CA ASN A 122 4.70 -2.33 -1.37
C ASN A 122 6.17 -2.75 -1.45
N ALA A 123 7.00 -2.09 -0.66
CA ALA A 123 8.36 -2.52 -0.40
C ALA A 123 8.78 -2.10 1.02
N LEU A 124 9.67 -2.89 1.60
CA LEU A 124 10.24 -2.64 2.92
C LEU A 124 11.72 -2.28 2.79
N GLY A 125 12.16 -1.34 3.62
CA GLY A 125 13.56 -0.99 3.80
C GLY A 125 14.38 -2.19 4.24
N LYS A 126 15.57 -2.33 3.66
CA LYS A 126 16.53 -3.40 3.96
C LYS A 126 17.93 -2.82 3.99
N ARG A 127 18.80 -3.45 4.78
CA ARG A 127 20.21 -3.02 4.92
C ARG A 127 20.88 -2.98 3.54
N GLY A 128 21.53 -1.85 3.23
CA GLY A 128 22.25 -1.64 1.97
C GLY A 128 21.37 -1.22 0.78
N VAL A 129 20.06 -1.04 0.98
CA VAL A 129 19.14 -0.52 -0.04
C VAL A 129 18.78 0.93 0.33
N SER A 130 18.93 1.86 -0.61
CA SER A 130 18.54 3.26 -0.39
C SER A 130 17.02 3.40 -0.30
N PRO A 131 16.50 4.42 0.41
CA PRO A 131 15.06 4.69 0.45
C PRO A 131 14.47 4.88 -0.95
N SER A 132 15.18 5.62 -1.83
CA SER A 132 14.79 5.76 -3.23
C SER A 132 14.60 4.40 -3.94
N ASN A 133 15.52 3.44 -3.77
CA ASN A 133 15.40 2.13 -4.42
C ASN A 133 14.23 1.30 -3.86
N VAL A 134 13.91 1.44 -2.57
CA VAL A 134 12.72 0.82 -1.96
C VAL A 134 11.45 1.38 -2.63
N ALA A 135 11.37 2.69 -2.82
CA ALA A 135 10.24 3.32 -3.51
C ALA A 135 10.15 2.94 -4.99
N ILE A 136 11.28 2.88 -5.70
CA ILE A 136 11.33 2.43 -7.09
C ILE A 136 10.78 1.01 -7.20
N GLN A 137 11.22 0.09 -6.33
CA GLN A 137 10.76 -1.30 -6.35
C GLN A 137 9.22 -1.39 -6.21
N ALA A 138 8.64 -0.74 -5.20
CA ALA A 138 7.19 -0.75 -5.00
C ALA A 138 6.44 -0.13 -6.20
N THR A 139 6.95 0.99 -6.71
CA THR A 139 6.27 1.75 -7.76
C THR A 139 6.34 1.05 -9.11
N GLU A 140 7.49 0.49 -9.48
CA GLU A 140 7.64 -0.28 -10.73
C GLU A 140 6.79 -1.55 -10.73
N GLU A 141 6.66 -2.21 -9.58
CA GLU A 141 5.76 -3.35 -9.43
C GLU A 141 4.30 -2.97 -9.68
N LEU A 142 3.84 -1.84 -9.12
CA LEU A 142 2.51 -1.32 -9.36
C LEU A 142 2.31 -0.92 -10.82
N ILE A 143 3.26 -0.19 -11.42
CA ILE A 143 3.20 0.25 -12.82
C ILE A 143 3.12 -0.97 -13.76
N LYS A 144 3.83 -2.05 -13.45
CA LYS A 144 3.77 -3.28 -14.25
C LYS A 144 2.37 -3.89 -14.23
N ASP A 145 1.68 -3.89 -13.10
CA ASP A 145 0.31 -4.40 -13.04
C ASP A 145 -0.65 -3.45 -13.81
N LEU A 146 -0.43 -2.13 -13.70
CA LEU A 146 -1.22 -1.12 -14.40
C LEU A 146 -0.99 -1.09 -15.91
N SER A 147 0.19 -1.43 -16.41
CA SER A 147 0.49 -1.44 -17.85
C SER A 147 -0.28 -2.50 -18.62
N HIS A 148 -0.85 -3.49 -17.92
CA HIS A 148 -1.68 -4.54 -18.49
C HIS A 148 -3.17 -4.28 -18.26
N GLU A 149 -3.54 -3.09 -17.74
CA GLU A 149 -4.92 -2.75 -17.34
C GLU A 149 -5.54 -3.85 -16.45
N ALA A 150 -4.71 -4.42 -15.56
CA ALA A 150 -5.14 -5.48 -14.66
C ALA A 150 -6.19 -4.95 -13.68
N CYS A 151 -7.27 -5.70 -13.51
CA CYS A 151 -8.33 -5.34 -12.55
C CYS A 151 -8.00 -5.75 -11.10
N VAL A 152 -7.01 -6.62 -10.92
CA VAL A 152 -6.46 -7.07 -9.64
C VAL A 152 -4.92 -7.02 -9.71
N ASP A 153 -4.28 -6.75 -8.57
CA ASP A 153 -2.82 -6.95 -8.47
C ASP A 153 -2.49 -8.44 -8.29
N ARG A 154 -1.21 -8.78 -8.45
CA ARG A 154 -0.75 -10.18 -8.43
C ARG A 154 -0.90 -10.91 -7.08
N TYR A 155 -1.23 -10.19 -6.00
CA TYR A 155 -1.33 -10.75 -4.65
C TYR A 155 -2.78 -10.94 -4.18
N LEU A 156 -3.75 -10.56 -5.02
CA LEU A 156 -5.17 -10.79 -4.82
C LEU A 156 -5.66 -12.00 -5.62
#